data_AF-J3JCR1-F1
#
_entry.id   AF-J3JCR1-F1
#
_cell.length_a   1.000
_cell.length_b   1.000
_cell.length_c   1.000
_cell.angle_alpha   90.00
_cell.angle_beta   90.00
_cell.angle_gamma   90.00
#
_symmetry.space_group_name_H-M   'P 1'
#
loop_
_entity.id
_entity.type
_entity.pdbx_description
1 polymer ?
#
loop_
_entity_poly.entity_id
_entity_poly.type
_entity_poly.pdbx_seq_one_letter_code
_entity_poly.pdbx_strand_id
1 'polypeptide(L)'
;MGPYGPVAPQDTTGTLEQWFLNVENYAGVIDLTGQSMVTVQVGAPGNGGDFAFEPPAIRISRGTTVRWMWTGRGGTHDVAFVDDVASSLVANTGVNFERTFSQLGTYLYYCTPHRAIGMKGVVIVM
;
A
#
# COMPACT_ATOMS: atom_id res chain seq x y z
N MET A 1 -26.69 1.57 -5.92
CA MET A 1 -26.80 1.04 -4.54
C MET A 1 -26.68 -0.48 -4.63
N GLY A 2 -25.52 -1.06 -4.31
CA GLY A 2 -25.23 -2.50 -4.37
C GLY A 2 -23.80 -2.74 -3.87
N PRO A 3 -23.50 -3.87 -3.19
CA PRO A 3 -23.72 -3.92 -1.75
C PRO A 3 -22.45 -4.15 -0.91
N TYR A 4 -21.27 -3.72 -1.38
CA TYR A 4 -20.02 -3.94 -0.63
C TYR A 4 -19.24 -2.64 -0.51
N GLY A 5 -19.57 -1.88 0.53
CA GLY A 5 -18.69 -0.85 1.07
C GLY A 5 -17.45 -1.47 1.73
N PRO A 6 -16.51 -0.64 2.22
CA PRO A 6 -15.31 -1.11 2.89
C PRO A 6 -15.66 -2.12 3.97
N VAL A 7 -14.94 -3.25 3.98
CA VAL A 7 -15.16 -4.34 4.94
C VAL A 7 -14.97 -3.76 6.35
N ALA A 8 -16.01 -3.89 7.18
CA ALA A 8 -15.96 -3.50 8.58
C ALA A 8 -14.79 -4.22 9.28
N PRO A 9 -14.17 -3.62 10.31
CA PRO A 9 -13.00 -4.20 10.98
C PRO A 9 -13.41 -5.48 11.72
N GLN A 10 -13.25 -6.63 11.08
CA GLN A 10 -13.20 -7.93 11.74
C GLN A 10 -11.75 -8.40 11.76
N ASP A 11 -11.31 -8.85 12.94
CA ASP A 11 -10.00 -9.43 13.27
C ASP A 11 -8.88 -9.09 12.25
N THR A 12 -8.61 -7.79 12.14
CA THR A 12 -7.72 -7.22 11.12
C THR A 12 -6.28 -7.68 11.29
N THR A 13 -5.89 -8.09 12.51
CA THR A 13 -4.54 -8.58 12.82
C THR A 13 -4.25 -9.93 12.16
N GLY A 14 -5.14 -10.91 12.31
CA GLY A 14 -4.95 -12.25 11.71
C GLY A 14 -4.97 -12.21 10.18
N THR A 15 -5.75 -11.30 9.59
CA THR A 15 -5.81 -11.12 8.13
C THR A 15 -4.64 -10.29 7.59
N LEU A 16 -4.17 -9.27 8.32
CA LEU A 16 -2.94 -8.53 7.96
C LEU A 16 -1.70 -9.42 8.06
N GLU A 17 -1.55 -10.20 9.14
CA GLU A 17 -0.41 -11.10 9.30
C GLU A 17 -0.34 -12.10 8.14
N GLN A 18 -1.49 -12.67 7.76
CA GLN A 18 -1.60 -13.52 6.56
C GLN A 18 -1.24 -12.79 5.27
N TRP A 19 -1.69 -11.55 5.10
CA TRP A 19 -1.36 -10.73 3.93
C TRP A 19 0.14 -10.50 3.78
N PHE A 20 0.83 -10.27 4.90
CA PHE A 20 2.24 -9.93 4.98
C PHE A 20 3.20 -11.11 5.20
N LEU A 21 2.73 -12.37 5.24
CA LEU A 21 3.58 -13.56 5.50
C LEU A 21 4.84 -13.66 4.64
N ASN A 22 4.82 -13.11 3.42
CA ASN A 22 5.93 -13.14 2.48
C ASN A 22 6.46 -11.75 2.11
N VAL A 23 6.29 -10.75 2.98
CA VAL A 23 6.73 -9.37 2.74
C VAL A 23 7.92 -9.07 3.64
N GLU A 24 9.12 -9.06 3.05
CA GLU A 24 10.39 -9.03 3.78
C GLU A 24 10.54 -7.82 4.71
N ASN A 25 10.10 -6.64 4.26
CA ASN A 25 10.26 -5.39 5.00
C ASN A 25 9.09 -5.08 5.94
N TYR A 26 8.14 -5.99 6.13
CA TYR A 26 7.04 -5.78 7.08
C TYR A 26 7.50 -6.03 8.52
N ALA A 27 7.52 -4.96 9.33
CA ALA A 27 7.85 -5.00 10.75
C ALA A 27 6.68 -4.59 11.66
N GLY A 28 5.49 -4.41 11.09
CA GLY A 28 4.30 -3.88 11.77
C GLY A 28 3.73 -2.65 11.07
N VAL A 29 2.63 -2.13 11.64
CA VAL A 29 1.94 -0.95 11.12
C VAL A 29 2.56 0.32 11.70
N ILE A 30 2.98 1.23 10.83
CA ILE A 30 3.47 2.56 11.24
C ILE A 30 2.28 3.49 11.42
N ASP A 31 2.16 4.09 12.62
CA ASP A 31 1.14 5.09 12.92
C ASP A 31 1.56 6.47 12.40
N LEU A 32 0.80 6.99 11.45
CA LEU A 32 0.98 8.29 10.80
C LEU A 32 -0.32 9.12 10.89
N THR A 33 -1.17 8.83 11.88
CA THR A 33 -2.37 9.63 12.16
C THR A 33 -2.01 11.09 12.43
N GLY A 34 -2.93 12.00 12.07
CA GLY A 34 -2.72 13.45 12.16
C GLY A 34 -1.91 14.08 11.02
N GLN A 35 -1.27 13.29 10.14
CA GLN A 35 -0.58 13.82 8.96
C GLN A 35 -1.58 14.10 7.82
N SER A 36 -1.46 15.25 7.17
CA SER A 36 -2.28 15.58 5.99
C SER A 36 -1.81 14.87 4.73
N MET A 37 -0.52 14.52 4.64
CA MET A 37 0.09 13.82 3.53
C MET A 37 1.15 12.83 4.00
N VAL A 38 1.11 11.60 3.49
CA VAL A 38 2.08 10.52 3.75
C VAL A 38 2.71 10.09 2.43
N THR A 39 4.00 9.75 2.43
CA THR A 39 4.67 9.19 1.25
C THR A 39 5.02 7.73 1.48
N VAL A 40 4.76 6.89 0.46
CA VAL A 40 5.19 5.50 0.36
C VAL A 40 6.10 5.39 -0.86
N GLN A 41 7.29 4.85 -0.70
CA GLN A 41 8.18 4.58 -1.83
C GLN A 41 7.70 3.34 -2.60
N VAL A 42 7.80 3.38 -3.92
CA VAL A 42 7.53 2.26 -4.82
C VAL A 42 8.84 1.84 -5.47
N GLY A 43 9.23 0.57 -5.29
CA GLY A 43 10.55 0.10 -5.70
C GLY A 43 11.59 0.28 -4.58
N ALA A 44 11.19 0.06 -3.33
CA ALA A 44 12.08 0.09 -2.18
C ALA A 44 12.80 -1.27 -1.99
N PRO A 45 13.93 -1.32 -1.27
CA PRO A 45 14.62 -2.57 -1.00
C PRO A 45 13.73 -3.56 -0.23
N GLY A 46 13.71 -4.80 -0.69
CA GLY A 46 12.96 -5.91 -0.10
C GLY A 46 12.53 -6.93 -1.14
N ASN A 47 12.19 -8.13 -0.64
CA ASN A 47 11.76 -9.28 -1.43
C ASN A 47 12.82 -9.72 -2.47
N GLY A 48 14.10 -9.73 -2.05
CA GLY A 48 15.22 -10.14 -2.89
C GLY A 48 15.67 -9.11 -3.95
N GLY A 49 15.25 -7.85 -3.84
CA GLY A 49 15.64 -6.77 -4.75
C GLY A 49 15.06 -5.43 -4.32
N ASP A 50 14.54 -4.66 -5.28
CA ASP A 50 13.79 -3.42 -5.05
C ASP A 50 12.28 -3.67 -5.23
N PHE A 51 11.75 -4.78 -4.68
CA PHE A 51 10.38 -5.21 -4.90
C PHE A 51 9.49 -4.97 -3.66
N ALA A 52 9.63 -3.82 -3.02
CA ALA A 52 8.86 -3.46 -1.83
C ALA A 52 8.20 -2.08 -1.92
N PHE A 53 7.15 -1.91 -1.13
CA PHE A 53 6.62 -0.61 -0.73
C PHE A 53 7.24 -0.21 0.61
N GLU A 54 7.64 1.05 0.79
CA GLU A 54 8.24 1.52 2.05
C GLU A 54 7.63 2.84 2.53
N PRO A 55 6.98 2.89 3.70
CA PRO A 55 6.63 1.73 4.52
C PRO A 55 5.54 0.85 3.86
N PRO A 56 5.56 -0.48 4.10
CA PRO A 56 4.56 -1.38 3.51
C PRO A 56 3.21 -1.31 4.22
N ALA A 57 3.16 -0.87 5.49
CA ALA A 57 1.94 -0.80 6.26
C ALA A 57 1.83 0.50 7.05
N ILE A 58 0.77 1.27 6.78
CA ILE A 58 0.52 2.56 7.44
C ILE A 58 -0.88 2.63 8.01
N ARG A 59 -1.01 3.39 9.10
CA ARG A 59 -2.27 3.82 9.69
C ARG A 59 -2.35 5.34 9.61
N ILE A 60 -3.44 5.87 9.07
CA ILE A 60 -3.65 7.30 8.81
C ILE A 60 -5.03 7.75 9.29
N SER A 61 -5.19 9.06 9.43
CA SER A 61 -6.49 9.67 9.71
C SER A 61 -7.31 9.77 8.43
N ARG A 62 -8.64 9.72 8.56
CA ARG A 62 -9.53 10.11 7.47
C ARG A 62 -9.17 11.51 6.94
N GLY A 63 -9.07 11.63 5.62
CA GLY A 63 -8.72 12.86 4.91
C GLY A 63 -7.24 12.97 4.56
N THR A 64 -6.39 12.07 5.04
CA THR A 64 -4.97 12.01 4.66
C THR A 64 -4.81 11.60 3.20
N THR A 65 -3.92 12.27 2.48
CA THR A 65 -3.47 11.87 1.14
C THR A 65 -2.24 10.99 1.24
N VAL A 66 -2.27 9.81 0.64
CA VAL A 66 -1.08 8.97 0.47
C VAL A 66 -0.54 9.19 -0.94
N ARG A 67 0.77 9.45 -1.02
CA ARG A 67 1.53 9.57 -2.26
C ARG A 67 2.48 8.39 -2.39
N TRP A 68 2.27 7.59 -3.42
CA TRP A 68 3.21 6.58 -3.85
C TRP A 68 4.22 7.21 -4.80
N MET A 69 5.51 7.18 -4.44
CA MET A 69 6.60 7.81 -5.18
C MET A 69 7.56 6.75 -5.71
N TRP A 70 7.73 6.70 -7.03
CA TRP A 70 8.60 5.72 -7.67
C TRP A 70 10.08 6.08 -7.46
N THR A 71 10.84 5.10 -6.97
CA THR A 71 12.30 5.23 -6.80
C THR A 71 13.04 5.11 -8.14
N GLY A 72 12.42 4.48 -9.14
CA GLY A 72 13.04 4.14 -10.42
C GLY A 72 13.93 2.89 -10.36
N ARG A 73 13.85 2.11 -9.29
CA ARG A 73 14.59 0.85 -9.11
C ARG A 73 13.64 -0.35 -9.24
N GLY A 74 14.19 -1.55 -9.41
CA GLY A 74 13.39 -2.80 -9.43
C GLY A 74 12.62 -3.08 -10.72
N GLY A 75 12.74 -2.24 -11.75
CA GLY A 75 11.98 -2.39 -12.99
C GLY A 75 10.60 -1.73 -12.89
N THR A 76 9.58 -2.29 -13.54
CA THR A 76 8.24 -1.69 -13.57
C THR A 76 7.43 -2.05 -12.35
N HIS A 77 6.85 -1.05 -11.70
CA HIS A 77 5.94 -1.20 -10.57
C HIS A 77 4.64 -0.42 -10.78
N ASP A 78 3.58 -0.89 -10.12
CA ASP A 78 2.27 -0.27 -10.03
C ASP A 78 1.76 -0.32 -8.58
N VAL A 79 0.66 0.40 -8.33
CA VAL A 79 -0.12 0.33 -7.09
C VAL A 79 -1.53 -0.10 -7.48
N ALA A 80 -1.87 -1.35 -7.22
CA ALA A 80 -3.19 -1.92 -7.51
C ALA A 80 -3.90 -2.31 -6.21
N PHE A 81 -5.06 -1.71 -5.94
CA PHE A 81 -5.92 -2.11 -4.82
C PHE A 81 -6.70 -3.38 -5.18
N VAL A 82 -6.92 -4.28 -4.21
CA VAL A 82 -7.47 -5.63 -4.45
C VAL A 82 -8.79 -5.63 -5.24
N ASP A 83 -9.65 -4.62 -5.03
CA ASP A 83 -10.97 -4.50 -5.68
C ASP A 83 -11.23 -3.09 -6.24
N ASP A 84 -10.17 -2.35 -6.60
CA ASP A 84 -10.31 -0.92 -6.93
C ASP A 84 -9.23 -0.48 -7.96
N VAL A 85 -9.10 0.83 -8.16
CA VAL A 85 -8.21 1.47 -9.12
C VAL A 85 -6.76 0.98 -8.99
N ALA A 86 -6.09 0.90 -10.14
CA ALA A 86 -4.66 0.71 -10.23
C ALA A 86 -3.99 1.94 -10.86
N SER A 87 -2.76 2.24 -10.45
CA SER A 87 -1.88 3.15 -11.19
C SER A 87 -1.40 2.48 -12.50
N SER A 88 -0.80 3.27 -13.38
CA SER A 88 0.00 2.72 -14.48
C SER A 88 1.22 1.95 -13.96
N LEU A 89 1.70 0.99 -14.77
CA LEU A 89 3.03 0.38 -14.58
C LEU A 89 4.13 1.36 -15.01
N VAL A 90 5.07 1.63 -14.11
CA VAL A 90 6.10 2.64 -14.29
C VAL A 90 7.45 2.12 -13.79
N ALA A 91 8.52 2.34 -14.56
CA ALA A 91 9.90 2.01 -14.16
C ALA A 91 10.76 3.24 -13.83
N ASN A 92 10.29 4.44 -14.16
CA ASN A 92 11.07 5.67 -14.00
C ASN A 92 10.86 6.29 -12.62
N THR A 93 11.87 7.03 -12.13
CA THR A 93 11.75 7.88 -10.93
C THR A 93 10.96 9.16 -11.22
N GLY A 94 10.53 9.86 -10.17
CA GLY A 94 9.84 11.16 -10.24
C GLY A 94 8.35 11.07 -10.58
N VAL A 95 7.82 9.86 -10.71
CA VAL A 95 6.39 9.62 -10.89
C VAL A 95 5.72 9.47 -9.52
N ASN A 96 4.55 10.08 -9.39
CA ASN A 96 3.72 10.01 -8.20
C ASN A 96 2.32 9.51 -8.57
N PHE A 97 1.77 8.66 -7.71
CA PHE A 97 0.34 8.33 -7.67
C PHE A 97 -0.20 8.78 -6.32
N GLU A 98 -1.33 9.49 -6.29
CA GLU A 98 -1.89 10.06 -5.07
C GLU A 98 -3.33 9.64 -4.87
N ARG A 99 -3.70 9.35 -3.62
CA ARG A 99 -5.07 9.06 -3.22
C ARG A 99 -5.37 9.67 -1.86
N THR A 100 -6.45 10.46 -1.77
CA THR A 100 -7.03 10.92 -0.51
C THR A 100 -8.01 9.89 0.03
N PHE A 101 -7.83 9.48 1.28
CA PHE A 101 -8.66 8.48 1.93
C PHE A 101 -9.75 9.13 2.79
N SER A 102 -10.96 9.23 2.25
CA SER A 102 -12.10 9.86 2.94
C SER A 102 -13.03 8.88 3.67
N GLN A 103 -12.81 7.59 3.52
CA GLN A 103 -13.62 6.54 4.14
C GLN A 103 -12.76 5.72 5.11
N LEU A 104 -13.36 5.34 6.24
CA LEU A 104 -12.71 4.45 7.20
C LEU A 104 -12.60 3.04 6.60
N GLY A 105 -11.55 2.32 6.96
CA GLY A 105 -11.37 0.94 6.51
C GLY A 105 -9.93 0.53 6.33
N THR A 106 -9.76 -0.72 5.89
CA THR A 106 -8.45 -1.29 5.55
C THR A 106 -8.37 -1.48 4.03
N TYR A 107 -7.36 -0.89 3.42
CA TYR A 107 -7.15 -0.88 1.98
C TYR A 107 -5.90 -1.67 1.64
N LEU A 108 -6.08 -2.92 1.22
CA LEU A 108 -4.99 -3.78 0.77
C LEU A 108 -4.65 -3.44 -0.69
N TYR A 109 -3.35 -3.37 -0.98
CA TYR A 109 -2.85 -3.12 -2.33
C TYR A 109 -1.56 -3.90 -2.58
N TYR A 110 -1.25 -4.08 -3.86
CA TYR A 110 -0.06 -4.82 -4.29
C TYR A 110 0.49 -4.22 -5.58
N CYS A 111 1.72 -4.61 -5.92
CA CYS A 111 2.25 -4.42 -7.27
C CYS A 111 1.91 -5.67 -8.11
N THR A 112 1.19 -5.50 -9.22
CA THR A 112 0.69 -6.57 -10.08
C THR A 112 1.78 -7.58 -10.49
N PRO A 113 2.92 -7.17 -11.09
CA PRO A 113 3.98 -8.11 -11.48
C PRO A 113 4.70 -8.75 -10.29
N HIS A 114 4.68 -8.12 -9.11
CA HIS A 114 5.50 -8.53 -7.96
C HIS A 114 4.69 -9.00 -6.74
N ARG A 115 3.37 -9.19 -6.88
CA ARG A 115 2.47 -9.63 -5.80
C ARG A 115 2.90 -10.98 -5.23
N ALA A 116 3.24 -11.93 -6.12
CA ALA A 116 3.60 -13.30 -5.74
C ALA A 116 4.87 -13.36 -4.90
N ILE A 117 5.79 -12.40 -5.09
CA ILE A 117 7.05 -12.32 -4.35
C ILE A 117 7.00 -11.38 -3.14
N GLY A 118 5.83 -10.82 -2.81
CA GLY A 118 5.66 -10.06 -1.57
C GLY A 118 5.59 -8.54 -1.72
N MET A 119 5.48 -8.00 -2.93
CA MET A 119 5.28 -6.56 -3.09
C MET A 119 3.82 -6.18 -2.79
N LYS A 120 3.51 -6.07 -1.50
CA LYS A 120 2.17 -5.83 -0.97
C LYS A 120 2.23 -4.72 0.08
N GLY A 121 1.14 -4.01 0.24
CA GLY A 121 0.99 -3.00 1.28
C GLY A 121 -0.44 -2.87 1.79
N VAL A 122 -0.59 -2.03 2.81
CA VAL A 122 -1.88 -1.69 3.40
C VAL A 122 -1.93 -0.25 3.85
N VAL A 123 -3.10 0.38 3.68
CA VAL A 123 -3.47 1.64 4.32
C VAL A 123 -4.65 1.37 5.24
N ILE A 124 -4.50 1.65 6.54
CA ILE A 124 -5.57 1.58 7.53
C ILE A 124 -6.04 3.01 7.82
N VAL A 125 -7.32 3.29 7.65
CA VAL A 125 -7.92 4.62 7.83
C VAL A 125 -8.85 4.60 9.04
N MET A 126 -8.58 5.49 10.00
CA MET A 126 -9.33 5.65 11.24
C MET A 126 -9.83 7.08 11.48
#